data_AF-A0A970RBY5-F1
#
_entry.id   AF-A0A970RBY5-F1
#
_cell.length_a   1.000
_cell.length_b   1.000
_cell.length_c   1.000
_cell.angle_alpha   90.00
_cell.angle_beta   90.00
_cell.angle_gamma   90.00
#
_symmetry.space_group_name_H-M   'P 1'
#
loop_
_entity.id
_entity.type
_entity.pdbx_description
1 polymer ?
#
loop_
_entity_poly.entity_id
_entity_poly.type
_entity_poly.pdbx_seq_one_letter_code
_entity_poly.pdbx_strand_id
1 'polypeptide(L)'
;MPYNGIEQLRKSGNLNEAYVQAQHILQQAYLFKPLPDATDDTDATGTNQEPHPETILIRSKRALAWVLHDLLKRNTAAEEIDVFEDYLQQFVELELGDDEKMITNQLVWPIGTAVFEFTKEPGFDVGKMENLASLTMKLHFSKPGKGYSFIFKAFHKALRDSPLYLDFVEWWGITYFMRDDCKITKNDDKIVRMAIAEQGCNRYAKHLIKALRAANEPGQAEEIKDKIRRYLPVLEEMMKYNKFFRMLPYYKVRLLLALGHYEQVFSTLSYYARTRPADFWVWELLAEAYTGETDKQIACLSAALLCKVKLDKLIPIRERLTTMLIEAGFYDEAKTEIAMILKLCFQNKWEIPQHVTEWGDDSWYRQALVKENNLSMYQSYRPGAEELVFEDIPQRKIVIEAVNVPKKILNFMASDRTSGFFKYEKFLTKVEVGDIFLARIKETNIPGRYNVFNIHRLREKTIPGILQTFSGEVIIPEGRPYGFANSMYITTALRQIYNLQHGDIISGTAMISYNKKHEAWGWKII
;
A
#
# COMPACT_ATOMS: atom_id res chain seq x y z
N MET A 1 34.29 36.48 35.81
CA MET A 1 33.47 35.96 36.92
C MET A 1 33.15 34.50 36.66
N PRO A 2 33.29 33.60 37.63
CA PRO A 2 33.28 32.16 37.35
C PRO A 2 31.87 31.71 36.93
N TYR A 3 31.80 30.78 35.97
CA TYR A 3 30.59 30.12 35.47
C TYR A 3 29.58 29.69 36.56
N ASN A 4 30.07 29.46 37.78
CA ASN A 4 29.27 29.21 38.98
C ASN A 4 28.21 30.30 39.26
N GLY A 5 28.45 31.56 38.88
CA GLY A 5 27.48 32.65 39.05
C GLY A 5 26.26 32.51 38.14
N ILE A 6 26.48 32.15 36.86
CA ILE A 6 25.38 31.88 35.90
C ILE A 6 24.54 30.70 36.40
N GLU A 7 25.19 29.64 36.88
CA GLU A 7 24.49 28.46 37.40
C GLU A 7 23.65 28.79 38.65
N GLN A 8 24.17 29.62 39.55
CA GLN A 8 23.42 30.08 40.73
C GLN A 8 22.19 30.91 40.34
N LEU A 9 22.35 31.87 39.42
CA LEU A 9 21.24 32.69 38.92
C LEU A 9 20.15 31.84 38.23
N ARG A 10 20.55 30.83 37.45
CA ARG A 10 19.60 29.87 36.87
C ARG A 10 18.84 29.10 37.93
N LYS A 11 19.55 28.53 38.90
CA LYS A 11 18.94 27.75 40.00
C LYS A 11 18.03 28.58 40.90
N SER A 12 18.28 29.89 41.01
CA SER A 12 17.41 30.82 41.75
C SER A 12 16.24 31.38 40.92
N GLY A 13 16.12 31.03 39.64
CA GLY A 13 15.04 31.49 38.75
C GLY A 13 15.26 32.86 38.10
N ASN A 14 16.42 33.49 38.31
CA ASN A 14 16.77 34.80 37.75
C ASN A 14 17.28 34.67 36.30
N LEU A 15 16.45 34.09 35.42
CA LEU A 15 16.85 33.70 34.07
C LEU A 15 17.27 34.86 33.17
N ASN A 16 16.62 36.03 33.28
CA ASN A 16 16.99 37.20 32.48
C ASN A 16 18.39 37.72 32.82
N GLU A 17 18.72 37.77 34.12
CA GLU A 17 20.05 38.16 34.59
C GLU A 17 21.11 37.12 34.18
N ALA A 18 20.79 35.84 34.35
CA ALA A 18 21.66 34.75 33.91
C ALA A 18 21.92 34.81 32.40
N TYR A 19 20.93 35.16 31.60
CA TYR A 19 21.02 35.28 30.14
C TYR A 19 21.91 36.43 29.72
N VAL A 20 21.68 37.64 30.25
CA VAL A 20 22.52 38.82 29.98
C VAL A 20 23.98 38.54 30.37
N GLN A 21 24.21 37.94 31.55
CA GLN A 21 25.55 37.63 32.01
C GLN A 21 26.22 36.56 31.14
N ALA A 22 25.50 35.51 30.73
CA ALA A 22 26.02 34.46 29.87
C ALA A 22 26.36 34.96 28.46
N GLN A 23 25.52 35.82 27.87
CA GLN A 23 25.79 36.46 26.58
C GLN A 23 27.06 37.32 26.63
N HIS A 24 27.18 38.16 27.67
CA HIS A 24 28.37 39.00 27.85
C HIS A 24 29.65 38.17 27.97
N ILE A 25 29.63 37.07 28.75
CA ILE A 25 30.77 36.17 28.89
C ILE A 25 31.10 35.46 27.57
N LEU A 26 30.10 35.04 26.80
CA LEU A 26 30.32 34.43 25.49
C LEU A 26 30.93 35.42 24.50
N GLN A 27 30.44 36.66 24.46
CA GLN A 27 30.98 37.73 23.61
C GLN A 27 32.46 38.01 23.95
N GLN A 28 32.80 38.09 25.24
CA GLN A 28 34.18 38.21 25.67
C GLN A 28 35.04 37.02 25.23
N ALA A 29 34.53 35.79 25.35
CA ALA A 29 35.26 34.60 24.92
C ALA A 29 35.57 34.60 23.41
N TYR A 30 34.67 35.12 22.57
CA TYR A 30 34.93 35.27 21.13
C TYR A 30 36.06 36.27 20.82
N LEU A 31 36.21 37.33 21.63
CA LEU A 31 37.28 38.31 21.46
C LEU A 31 38.67 37.77 21.86
N PHE A 32 38.72 36.69 22.65
CA PHE A 32 39.94 36.05 23.13
C PHE A 32 40.48 34.90 22.24
N LYS A 33 39.89 34.66 21.06
CA LYS A 33 40.33 33.60 20.15
C LYS A 33 41.76 33.91 19.63
N PRO A 34 42.75 33.02 19.76
CA PRO A 34 44.08 33.27 19.21
C PRO A 34 44.03 33.29 17.68
N LEU A 35 44.83 34.18 17.08
CA LEU A 35 45.07 34.23 15.63
C LEU A 35 45.61 32.87 15.15
N PRO A 36 45.22 32.39 13.96
CA PRO A 36 45.72 31.14 13.41
C PRO A 36 47.14 31.37 12.85
N ASP A 37 48.15 31.51 13.73
CA ASP A 37 49.60 31.40 13.42
C ASP A 37 50.49 31.75 14.63
N ALA A 38 50.20 31.20 15.81
CA ALA A 38 51.18 31.18 16.90
C ALA A 38 51.76 29.76 16.99
N THR A 39 52.88 29.55 16.30
CA THR A 39 53.71 28.35 16.42
C THR A 39 54.10 28.13 17.87
N ASP A 40 53.89 26.90 18.34
CA ASP A 40 54.37 26.38 19.61
C ASP A 40 55.85 26.73 19.82
N ASP A 41 56.10 27.56 20.82
CA ASP A 41 57.35 27.58 21.57
C ASP A 41 57.07 28.25 22.92
N THR A 42 56.93 27.45 23.98
CA THR A 42 57.82 27.51 25.16
C THR A 42 57.34 26.65 26.33
N ASP A 43 58.28 25.80 26.72
CA ASP A 43 58.64 25.24 28.01
C ASP A 43 57.73 25.28 29.26
N ALA A 44 57.86 24.17 29.98
CA ALA A 44 57.30 23.85 31.27
C ALA A 44 57.77 24.77 32.40
N THR A 45 56.84 25.39 33.12
CA THR A 45 56.91 25.57 34.58
C THR A 45 55.50 25.58 35.18
N GLY A 46 55.33 24.91 36.32
CA GLY A 46 54.05 24.82 37.03
C GLY A 46 53.65 26.15 37.65
N THR A 47 52.59 26.75 37.12
CA THR A 47 51.78 27.83 37.70
C THR A 47 50.37 27.70 37.12
N ASN A 48 49.32 28.06 37.86
CA ASN A 48 47.92 28.10 37.43
C ASN A 48 47.78 28.55 35.96
N GLN A 49 47.78 27.60 35.02
CA GLN A 49 47.58 27.92 33.61
C GLN A 49 46.11 28.28 33.46
N GLU A 50 45.86 29.55 33.12
CA GLU A 50 44.53 29.98 32.70
C GLU A 50 44.05 29.02 31.59
N PRO A 51 42.80 28.54 31.66
CA PRO A 51 42.32 27.53 30.74
C PRO A 51 42.48 28.01 29.29
N HIS A 52 42.94 27.11 28.42
CA HIS A 52 43.13 27.38 26.98
C HIS A 52 41.91 28.13 26.39
N PRO A 53 42.09 29.14 25.52
CA PRO A 53 40.99 29.97 25.01
C PRO A 53 39.82 29.18 24.38
N GLU A 54 40.12 28.07 23.70
CA GLU A 54 39.08 27.16 23.17
C GLU A 54 38.26 26.50 24.28
N THR A 55 38.89 26.15 25.40
CA THR A 55 38.20 25.60 26.59
C THR A 55 37.28 26.65 27.22
N ILE A 56 37.67 27.93 27.19
CA ILE A 56 36.83 29.04 27.68
C ILE A 56 35.63 29.22 26.74
N LEU A 57 35.84 29.26 25.42
CA LEU A 57 34.74 29.41 24.46
C LEU A 57 33.71 28.27 24.57
N ILE A 58 34.18 27.03 24.65
CA ILE A 58 33.30 25.85 24.83
C ILE A 58 32.49 25.97 26.13
N ARG A 59 33.13 26.33 27.25
CA ARG A 59 32.45 26.51 28.54
C ARG A 59 31.42 27.66 28.49
N SER A 60 31.72 28.75 27.79
CA SER A 60 30.80 29.87 27.57
C SER A 60 29.59 29.48 26.75
N LYS A 61 29.79 28.75 25.65
CA LYS A 61 28.69 28.20 24.85
C LYS A 61 27.81 27.28 25.69
N ARG A 62 28.39 26.35 26.47
CA ARG A 62 27.64 25.47 27.38
C ARG A 62 26.83 26.25 28.42
N ALA A 63 27.42 27.28 29.03
CA ALA A 63 26.73 28.07 30.03
C ALA A 63 25.49 28.77 29.46
N LEU A 64 25.63 29.43 28.31
CA LEU A 64 24.50 30.06 27.63
C LEU A 64 23.47 29.03 27.12
N ALA A 65 23.92 27.89 26.58
CA ALA A 65 23.04 26.80 26.14
C ALA A 65 22.09 26.33 27.25
N TRP A 66 22.61 26.19 28.47
CA TRP A 66 21.78 25.82 29.60
C TRP A 66 20.84 26.93 30.08
N VAL A 67 21.22 28.20 29.98
CA VAL A 67 20.29 29.32 30.24
C VAL A 67 19.16 29.31 29.21
N LEU A 68 19.51 29.18 27.92
CA LEU A 68 18.55 29.10 26.81
C LEU A 68 17.60 27.91 26.97
N HIS A 69 18.09 26.75 27.41
CA HIS A 69 17.24 25.61 27.75
C HIS A 69 16.17 25.97 28.80
N ASP A 70 16.54 26.66 29.88
CA ASP A 70 15.58 27.03 30.94
C ASP A 70 14.60 28.12 30.46
N LEU A 71 15.05 29.04 29.61
CA LEU A 71 14.19 30.03 28.95
C LEU A 71 13.21 29.36 27.99
N LEU A 72 13.66 28.42 27.16
CA LEU A 72 12.79 27.63 26.27
C LEU A 72 11.74 26.88 27.09
N LYS A 73 12.15 26.24 28.19
CA LYS A 73 11.24 25.52 29.10
C LYS A 73 10.18 26.43 29.71
N ARG A 74 10.49 27.72 29.96
CA ARG A 74 9.55 28.70 30.51
C ARG A 74 8.55 29.21 29.48
N ASN A 75 8.92 29.22 28.20
CA ASN A 75 8.17 29.87 27.12
C ASN A 75 7.51 28.86 26.16
N THR A 76 7.02 27.71 26.66
CA THR A 76 6.37 26.69 25.82
C THR A 76 4.89 26.96 25.52
N ALA A 77 4.33 28.06 26.02
CA ALA A 77 2.94 28.44 25.77
C ALA A 77 2.75 28.93 24.32
N ALA A 78 1.53 28.84 23.79
CA ALA A 78 1.27 29.16 22.39
C ALA A 78 1.50 30.66 22.08
N GLU A 79 1.17 31.53 23.03
CA GLU A 79 1.37 32.98 22.96
C GLU A 79 2.85 33.40 22.99
N GLU A 80 3.74 32.53 23.50
CA GLU A 80 5.18 32.78 23.59
C GLU A 80 5.97 32.17 22.42
N ILE A 81 5.29 31.67 21.38
CA ILE A 81 5.95 30.88 20.32
C ILE A 81 7.07 31.64 19.60
N ASP A 82 6.90 32.95 19.40
CA ASP A 82 7.88 33.80 18.72
C ASP A 82 9.14 33.96 19.57
N VAL A 83 8.94 34.20 20.87
CA VAL A 83 10.03 34.26 21.85
C VAL A 83 10.74 32.90 21.98
N PHE A 84 9.98 31.81 21.94
CA PHE A 84 10.53 30.46 21.93
C PHE A 84 11.38 30.19 20.70
N GLU A 85 10.91 30.58 19.50
CA GLU A 85 11.65 30.44 18.25
C GLU A 85 12.97 31.22 18.29
N ASP A 86 12.95 32.46 18.78
CA ASP A 86 14.16 33.29 18.94
C ASP A 86 15.21 32.63 19.85
N TYR A 87 14.79 32.09 21.00
CA TYR A 87 15.72 31.38 21.90
C TYR A 87 16.23 30.07 21.30
N LEU A 88 15.42 29.37 20.51
CA LEU A 88 15.84 28.14 19.86
C LEU A 88 16.83 28.44 18.73
N GLN A 89 16.59 29.50 17.96
CA GLN A 89 17.52 30.00 16.94
C GLN A 89 18.86 30.35 17.56
N GLN A 90 18.88 31.12 18.65
CA GLN A 90 20.11 31.43 19.38
C GLN A 90 20.81 30.18 19.90
N PHE A 91 20.06 29.17 20.36
CA PHE A 91 20.65 27.91 20.80
C PHE A 91 21.36 27.20 19.64
N VAL A 92 20.73 27.15 18.46
CA VAL A 92 21.32 26.56 17.25
C VAL A 92 22.59 27.32 16.84
N GLU A 93 22.58 28.66 16.91
CA GLU A 93 23.74 29.51 16.60
C GLU A 93 24.92 29.34 17.54
N LEU A 94 24.73 28.67 18.69
CA LEU A 94 25.87 28.28 19.53
C LEU A 94 26.76 27.25 18.85
N GLU A 95 26.26 26.52 17.83
CA GLU A 95 27.01 25.49 17.11
C GLU A 95 27.75 24.56 18.07
N LEU A 96 26.98 23.96 18.99
CA LEU A 96 27.51 23.00 19.96
C LEU A 96 27.99 21.74 19.23
N GLY A 97 29.12 21.19 19.68
CA GLY A 97 29.65 19.95 19.12
C GLY A 97 28.73 18.75 19.31
N ASP A 98 28.90 17.74 18.45
CA ASP A 98 28.11 16.49 18.46
C ASP A 98 28.19 15.69 19.77
N ASP A 99 29.20 15.98 20.60
CA ASP A 99 29.42 15.38 21.92
C ASP A 99 28.53 16.00 23.02
N GLU A 100 27.94 17.18 22.79
CA GLU A 100 27.05 17.89 23.72
C GLU A 100 25.63 17.29 23.83
N LYS A 101 25.52 15.96 23.70
CA LYS A 101 24.25 15.24 23.66
C LYS A 101 23.41 15.43 24.92
N MET A 102 24.03 15.71 26.06
CA MET A 102 23.29 15.88 27.31
C MET A 102 22.32 17.05 27.23
N ILE A 103 22.79 18.24 26.79
CA ILE A 103 21.96 19.44 26.73
C ILE A 103 20.96 19.37 25.58
N THR A 104 21.39 18.90 24.40
CA THR A 104 20.48 18.75 23.25
C THR A 104 19.36 17.75 23.55
N ASN A 105 19.63 16.64 24.25
CA ASN A 105 18.59 15.69 24.63
C ASN A 105 17.60 16.25 25.67
N GLN A 106 17.95 17.29 26.43
CA GLN A 106 16.99 17.94 27.33
C GLN A 106 16.02 18.85 26.57
N LEU A 107 16.45 19.42 25.44
CA LEU A 107 15.60 20.27 24.58
C LEU A 107 14.42 19.53 23.95
N VAL A 108 14.43 18.20 23.90
CA VAL A 108 13.32 17.42 23.33
C VAL A 108 11.99 17.74 24.02
N TRP A 109 12.01 18.00 25.33
CA TRP A 109 10.79 18.24 26.09
C TRP A 109 10.24 19.65 25.85
N PRO A 110 11.01 20.75 26.03
CA PRO A 110 10.53 22.09 25.68
C PRO A 110 10.05 22.20 24.23
N ILE A 111 10.84 21.70 23.26
CA ILE A 111 10.48 21.75 21.83
C ILE A 111 9.17 21.02 21.57
N GLY A 112 9.08 19.75 21.99
CA GLY A 112 7.86 18.98 21.77
C GLY A 112 6.65 19.59 22.47
N THR A 113 6.82 20.18 23.66
CA THR A 113 5.75 20.84 24.40
C THR A 113 5.25 22.08 23.68
N ALA A 114 6.16 22.98 23.27
CA ALA A 114 5.81 24.18 22.52
C ALA A 114 5.04 23.85 21.24
N VAL A 115 5.50 22.84 20.48
CA VAL A 115 4.79 22.36 19.27
C VAL A 115 3.41 21.78 19.61
N PHE A 116 3.29 21.01 20.70
CA PHE A 116 1.99 20.46 21.09
C PHE A 116 1.01 21.56 21.54
N GLU A 117 1.45 22.52 22.34
CA GLU A 117 0.62 23.64 22.79
C GLU A 117 0.21 24.50 21.60
N PHE A 118 1.15 24.91 20.74
CA PHE A 118 0.85 25.74 19.57
C PHE A 118 -0.12 25.06 18.60
N THR A 119 0.00 23.75 18.38
CA THR A 119 -0.92 23.01 17.49
C THR A 119 -2.29 22.72 18.11
N LYS A 120 -2.59 23.16 19.33
CA LYS A 120 -3.96 23.15 19.88
C LYS A 120 -4.77 24.34 19.37
N GLU A 121 -4.11 25.43 18.97
CA GLU A 121 -4.79 26.62 18.44
C GLU A 121 -5.52 26.28 17.13
N PRO A 122 -6.81 26.66 17.01
CA PRO A 122 -7.56 26.48 15.77
C PRO A 122 -6.91 27.27 14.63
N GLY A 123 -6.55 26.58 13.55
CA GLY A 123 -5.94 27.24 12.39
C GLY A 123 -4.52 27.75 12.62
N PHE A 124 -3.76 27.12 13.53
CA PHE A 124 -2.35 27.47 13.79
C PHE A 124 -1.54 27.62 12.50
N ASP A 125 -0.54 28.50 12.55
CA ASP A 125 0.36 28.78 11.43
C ASP A 125 1.33 27.62 11.19
N VAL A 126 1.19 26.95 10.04
CA VAL A 126 2.05 25.84 9.63
C VAL A 126 3.48 26.33 9.35
N GLY A 127 3.67 27.56 8.86
CA GLY A 127 4.98 28.14 8.57
C GLY A 127 5.85 28.26 9.81
N LYS A 128 5.27 28.68 10.96
CA LYS A 128 5.97 28.67 12.25
C LYS A 128 6.44 27.27 12.66
N MET A 129 5.61 26.25 12.39
CA MET A 129 5.99 24.86 12.68
C MET A 129 7.09 24.34 11.73
N GLU A 130 7.11 24.80 10.48
CA GLU A 130 8.19 24.53 9.53
C GLU A 130 9.51 25.16 9.98
N ASN A 131 9.49 26.39 10.49
CA ASN A 131 10.66 27.05 11.06
C ASN A 131 11.20 26.28 12.27
N LEU A 132 10.35 26.01 13.27
CA LEU A 132 10.77 25.25 14.46
C LEU A 132 11.28 23.85 14.11
N ALA A 133 10.68 23.18 13.13
CA ALA A 133 11.17 21.90 12.64
C ALA A 133 12.57 22.05 12.03
N SER A 134 12.77 23.07 11.19
CA SER A 134 14.07 23.36 10.55
C SER A 134 15.17 23.65 11.57
N LEU A 135 14.87 24.39 12.64
CA LEU A 135 15.81 24.61 13.75
C LEU A 135 16.10 23.33 14.50
N THR A 136 15.06 22.55 14.80
CA THR A 136 15.20 21.26 15.49
C THR A 136 16.06 20.29 14.68
N MET A 137 15.95 20.28 13.35
CA MET A 137 16.72 19.40 12.47
C MET A 137 18.23 19.71 12.47
N LYS A 138 18.63 20.92 12.88
CA LYS A 138 20.04 21.30 13.05
C LYS A 138 20.65 20.78 14.36
N LEU A 139 19.87 20.19 15.25
CA LEU A 139 20.32 19.69 16.55
C LEU A 139 20.67 18.19 16.53
N HIS A 140 21.68 17.82 17.33
CA HIS A 140 22.17 16.45 17.43
C HIS A 140 21.58 15.72 18.65
N PHE A 141 20.56 14.90 18.43
CA PHE A 141 19.91 14.09 19.47
C PHE A 141 20.44 12.65 19.53
N SER A 142 20.30 12.01 20.69
CA SER A 142 20.49 10.56 20.82
C SER A 142 19.34 9.79 20.17
N LYS A 143 19.69 8.82 19.31
CA LYS A 143 18.74 7.99 18.54
C LYS A 143 19.07 6.49 18.71
N PRO A 144 18.08 5.59 18.83
CA PRO A 144 16.68 5.87 19.15
C PRO A 144 16.50 6.19 20.65
N GLY A 145 15.38 6.79 21.04
CA GLY A 145 15.08 7.06 22.44
C GLY A 145 13.71 7.70 22.67
N LYS A 146 13.19 7.64 23.90
CA LYS A 146 11.85 8.19 24.26
C LYS A 146 11.70 9.67 23.88
N GLY A 147 12.72 10.48 24.16
CA GLY A 147 12.74 11.90 23.80
C GLY A 147 12.72 12.10 22.27
N TYR A 148 13.46 11.27 21.54
CA TYR A 148 13.49 11.33 20.08
C TYR A 148 12.15 10.93 19.44
N SER A 149 11.48 9.92 19.99
CA SER A 149 10.10 9.56 19.62
C SER A 149 9.09 10.65 19.97
N PHE A 150 9.34 11.43 21.04
CA PHE A 150 8.48 12.54 21.43
C PHE A 150 8.54 13.69 20.40
N ILE A 151 9.73 14.02 19.91
CA ILE A 151 9.92 14.97 18.79
C ILE A 151 9.14 14.52 17.55
N PHE A 152 9.21 13.24 17.18
CA PHE A 152 8.42 12.73 16.06
C PHE A 152 6.92 12.93 16.26
N LYS A 153 6.40 12.61 17.46
CA LYS A 153 4.97 12.74 17.76
C LYS A 153 4.49 14.19 17.64
N ALA A 154 5.31 15.14 18.10
CA ALA A 154 5.00 16.56 18.04
C ALA A 154 4.92 17.05 16.58
N PHE A 155 6.01 16.90 15.83
CA PHE A 155 6.08 17.37 14.45
C PHE A 155 5.27 16.53 13.46
N HIS A 156 4.97 15.26 13.76
CA HIS A 156 4.08 14.46 12.93
C HIS A 156 2.71 15.11 12.78
N LYS A 157 2.18 15.69 13.86
CA LYS A 157 0.92 16.42 13.87
C LYS A 157 1.10 17.79 13.22
N ALA A 158 2.13 18.54 13.61
CA ALA A 158 2.37 19.91 13.18
C ALA A 158 2.58 20.03 11.66
N LEU A 159 3.38 19.13 11.09
CA LEU A 159 3.75 19.12 9.67
C LEU A 159 2.82 18.25 8.82
N ARG A 160 1.58 17.98 9.27
CA ARG A 160 0.69 17.00 8.62
C ARG A 160 0.59 17.18 7.11
N ASP A 161 0.35 18.41 6.68
CA ASP A 161 0.06 18.77 5.30
C ASP A 161 1.23 19.56 4.64
N SER A 162 2.29 19.82 5.41
CA SER A 162 3.48 20.57 5.01
C SER A 162 4.38 19.76 4.05
N PRO A 163 4.96 20.37 3.02
CA PRO A 163 5.96 19.72 2.17
C PRO A 163 7.24 19.33 2.94
N LEU A 164 7.60 20.07 4.01
CA LEU A 164 8.77 19.79 4.86
C LEU A 164 8.67 18.44 5.59
N TYR A 165 7.48 17.81 5.59
CA TYR A 165 7.29 16.49 6.20
C TYR A 165 8.26 15.43 5.65
N LEU A 166 8.59 15.48 4.36
CA LEU A 166 9.54 14.52 3.76
C LEU A 166 10.93 14.66 4.37
N ASP A 167 11.47 15.87 4.36
CA ASP A 167 12.80 16.16 4.90
C ASP A 167 12.86 15.87 6.40
N PHE A 168 11.79 16.21 7.13
CA PHE A 168 11.67 15.88 8.55
C PHE A 168 11.74 14.38 8.81
N VAL A 169 11.00 13.55 8.05
CA VAL A 169 11.02 12.09 8.25
C VAL A 169 12.37 11.48 7.83
N GLU A 170 13.00 12.01 6.78
CA GLU A 170 14.32 11.58 6.31
C GLU A 170 15.41 11.90 7.35
N TRP A 171 15.42 13.12 7.87
CA TRP A 171 16.28 13.51 8.99
C TRP A 171 15.98 12.70 10.26
N TRP A 172 14.69 12.46 10.54
CA TRP A 172 14.28 11.74 11.72
C TRP A 172 14.74 10.27 11.66
N GLY A 173 14.63 9.65 10.47
CA GLY A 173 15.02 8.27 10.21
C GLY A 173 13.96 7.28 10.66
N ILE A 174 13.10 6.86 9.74
CA ILE A 174 11.91 6.03 10.02
C ILE A 174 12.21 4.67 10.69
N THR A 175 13.44 4.18 10.59
CA THR A 175 13.91 2.95 11.25
C THR A 175 14.20 3.11 12.75
N TYR A 176 14.23 4.34 13.28
CA TYR A 176 14.44 4.61 14.70
C TYR A 176 13.18 4.49 15.57
N PHE A 177 12.03 4.09 15.01
CA PHE A 177 10.84 3.82 15.81
C PHE A 177 11.12 2.73 16.85
N MET A 178 10.76 3.00 18.09
CA MET A 178 10.91 2.04 19.17
C MET A 178 9.73 1.07 19.22
N ARG A 179 9.88 -0.02 19.97
CA ARG A 179 8.79 -0.99 20.20
C ARG A 179 7.51 -0.34 20.75
N ASP A 180 7.65 0.69 21.59
CA ASP A 180 6.50 1.43 22.13
C ASP A 180 5.78 2.28 21.07
N ASP A 181 6.50 2.77 20.05
CA ASP A 181 5.92 3.54 18.95
C ASP A 181 5.10 2.66 17.99
N CYS A 182 5.34 1.35 18.02
CA CYS A 182 4.61 0.34 17.27
C CYS A 182 3.33 -0.15 17.99
N LYS A 183 3.05 0.32 19.21
CA LYS A 183 1.85 -0.06 19.96
C LYS A 183 0.65 0.79 19.57
N ILE A 184 -0.48 0.12 19.42
CA ILE A 184 -1.79 0.76 19.28
C ILE A 184 -2.17 1.34 20.65
N THR A 185 -2.66 2.57 20.68
CA THR A 185 -3.15 3.21 21.91
C THR A 185 -4.68 3.26 21.93
N LYS A 186 -5.27 3.31 23.12
CA LYS A 186 -6.69 3.58 23.31
C LYS A 186 -6.80 4.89 24.08
N ASN A 187 -7.64 5.80 23.60
CA ASN A 187 -8.01 6.96 24.38
C ASN A 187 -9.11 6.58 25.40
N ASP A 188 -9.42 7.49 26.33
CA ASP A 188 -10.42 7.31 27.38
C ASP A 188 -11.80 6.88 26.83
N ASP A 189 -12.15 7.35 25.63
CA ASP A 189 -13.37 6.96 24.88
C ASP A 189 -13.30 5.56 24.24
N LYS A 190 -12.30 4.74 24.58
CA LYS A 190 -11.99 3.43 23.98
C LYS A 190 -11.74 3.44 22.47
N ILE A 191 -11.60 4.62 21.87
CA ILE A 191 -11.23 4.76 20.45
C ILE A 191 -9.80 4.26 20.27
N VAL A 192 -9.66 3.25 19.41
CA VAL A 192 -8.38 2.61 19.07
C VAL A 192 -7.63 3.52 18.10
N ARG A 193 -6.51 4.09 18.53
CA ARG A 193 -5.60 4.88 17.70
C ARG A 193 -4.50 4.00 17.12
N MET A 194 -4.30 4.17 15.82
CA MET A 194 -3.20 3.56 15.07
C MET A 194 -1.85 3.84 15.75
N ALA A 195 -0.92 2.90 15.70
CA ALA A 195 0.43 3.10 16.21
C ALA A 195 1.10 4.31 15.54
N ILE A 196 1.87 5.11 16.28
CA ILE A 196 2.52 6.29 15.68
C ILE A 196 3.51 5.90 14.57
N ALA A 197 4.17 4.74 14.70
CA ALA A 197 5.05 4.21 13.66
C ALA A 197 4.29 3.97 12.35
N GLU A 198 3.11 3.35 12.42
CA GLU A 198 2.26 3.14 11.24
C GLU A 198 1.73 4.46 10.69
N GLN A 199 1.32 5.40 11.54
CA GLN A 199 0.89 6.74 11.12
C GLN A 199 2.00 7.48 10.35
N GLY A 200 3.23 7.44 10.86
CA GLY A 200 4.41 8.02 10.22
C GLY A 200 4.70 7.39 8.87
N CYS A 201 4.74 6.05 8.81
CA CYS A 201 4.97 5.30 7.57
C CYS A 201 3.93 5.63 6.50
N ASN A 202 2.65 5.66 6.88
CA ASN A 202 1.53 5.99 6.00
C ASN A 202 1.63 7.41 5.46
N ARG A 203 2.00 8.37 6.33
CA ARG A 203 2.09 9.78 5.95
C ARG A 203 3.28 10.07 5.05
N TYR A 204 4.42 9.44 5.32
CA TYR A 204 5.59 9.54 4.44
C TYR A 204 5.26 9.01 3.04
N ALA A 205 4.61 7.84 2.94
CA ALA A 205 4.14 7.31 1.65
C ALA A 205 3.19 8.29 0.92
N LYS A 206 2.24 8.92 1.63
CA LYS A 206 1.35 9.93 1.04
C LYS A 206 2.10 11.12 0.47
N HIS A 207 3.05 11.66 1.23
CA HIS A 207 3.83 12.81 0.79
C HIS A 207 4.71 12.47 -0.41
N LEU A 208 5.31 11.28 -0.46
CA LEU A 208 6.04 10.82 -1.64
C LEU A 208 5.15 10.75 -2.89
N ILE A 209 3.95 10.19 -2.76
CA ILE A 209 2.98 10.12 -3.87
C ILE A 209 2.52 11.52 -4.30
N LYS A 210 2.25 12.41 -3.33
CA LYS A 210 1.86 13.81 -3.61
C LYS A 210 2.98 14.55 -4.33
N ALA A 211 4.21 14.44 -3.84
CA ALA A 211 5.39 15.05 -4.44
C ALA A 211 5.60 14.53 -5.88
N LEU A 212 5.48 13.22 -6.11
CA LEU A 212 5.65 12.65 -7.45
C LEU A 212 4.59 13.18 -8.44
N ARG A 213 3.34 13.35 -7.99
CA ARG A 213 2.26 13.92 -8.81
C ARG A 213 2.45 15.41 -9.11
N ALA A 214 3.11 16.14 -8.21
CA ALA A 214 3.40 17.56 -8.37
C ALA A 214 4.72 17.83 -9.10
N ALA A 215 5.50 16.80 -9.43
CA ALA A 215 6.77 16.95 -10.12
C ALA A 215 6.54 17.42 -11.55
N ASN A 216 7.09 18.58 -11.89
CA ASN A 216 6.94 19.20 -13.22
C ASN A 216 8.09 18.84 -14.16
N GLU A 217 9.22 18.40 -13.61
CA GLU A 217 10.42 18.05 -14.37
C GLU A 217 10.77 16.56 -14.25
N PRO A 218 11.26 15.91 -15.31
CA PRO A 218 11.65 14.51 -15.27
C PRO A 218 12.69 14.18 -14.20
N GLY A 219 13.67 15.06 -13.98
CA GLY A 219 14.72 14.88 -12.96
C GLY A 219 14.16 14.83 -11.54
N GLN A 220 13.26 15.76 -11.22
CA GLN A 220 12.56 15.80 -9.93
C GLN A 220 11.70 14.56 -9.72
N ALA A 221 10.97 14.13 -10.75
CA ALA A 221 10.16 12.93 -10.69
C ALA A 221 11.01 11.68 -10.41
N GLU A 222 12.18 11.57 -11.05
CA GLU A 222 13.08 10.42 -10.87
C GLU A 222 13.70 10.39 -9.48
N GLU A 223 14.09 11.54 -8.92
CA GLU A 223 14.58 11.64 -7.54
C GLU A 223 13.54 11.11 -6.53
N ILE A 224 12.27 11.51 -6.72
CA ILE A 224 11.19 11.05 -5.84
C ILE A 224 10.93 9.55 -6.05
N LYS A 225 10.99 9.04 -7.28
CA LYS A 225 10.92 7.58 -7.54
C LYS A 225 12.06 6.84 -6.84
N ASP A 226 13.27 7.38 -6.82
CA ASP A 226 14.41 6.80 -6.08
C ASP A 226 14.18 6.81 -4.57
N LYS A 227 13.57 7.86 -4.01
CA LYS A 227 13.12 7.87 -2.61
C LYS A 227 12.10 6.76 -2.36
N ILE A 228 11.11 6.58 -3.24
CA ILE A 228 10.11 5.51 -3.13
C ILE A 228 10.77 4.12 -3.21
N ARG A 229 11.69 3.89 -4.16
CA ARG A 229 12.40 2.61 -4.32
C ARG A 229 13.21 2.25 -3.08
N ARG A 230 13.89 3.22 -2.45
CA ARG A 230 14.62 3.04 -1.19
C ARG A 230 13.70 2.80 0.01
N TYR A 231 12.50 3.38 0.00
CA TYR A 231 11.55 3.24 1.10
C TYR A 231 10.78 1.91 1.08
N LEU A 232 10.52 1.32 -0.09
CA LEU A 232 9.76 0.07 -0.22
C LEU A 232 10.34 -1.09 0.65
N PRO A 233 11.65 -1.39 0.63
CA PRO A 233 12.23 -2.41 1.52
C PRO A 233 12.02 -2.10 3.01
N VAL A 234 12.13 -0.83 3.40
CA VAL A 234 11.90 -0.40 4.80
C VAL A 234 10.45 -0.65 5.20
N LEU A 235 9.50 -0.33 4.32
CA LEU A 235 8.08 -0.58 4.54
C LEU A 235 7.79 -2.08 4.69
N GLU A 236 8.43 -2.93 3.89
CA GLU A 236 8.31 -4.39 3.99
C GLU A 236 8.85 -4.94 5.30
N GLU A 237 10.01 -4.47 5.77
CA GLU A 237 10.54 -4.86 7.08
C GLU A 237 9.61 -4.43 8.23
N MET A 238 9.03 -3.22 8.15
CA MET A 238 8.04 -2.75 9.13
C MET A 238 6.77 -3.63 9.13
N MET A 239 6.34 -4.10 7.96
CA MET A 239 5.22 -5.04 7.84
C MET A 239 5.52 -6.41 8.47
N LYS A 240 6.76 -6.91 8.36
CA LYS A 240 7.20 -8.16 9.01
C LYS A 240 7.24 -8.00 10.53
N TYR A 241 7.76 -6.87 11.01
CA TYR A 241 7.93 -6.60 12.43
C TYR A 241 6.59 -6.52 13.19
N ASN A 242 5.56 -5.95 12.55
CA ASN A 242 4.25 -5.82 13.19
C ASN A 242 3.09 -6.12 12.24
N LYS A 243 2.61 -7.37 12.29
CA LYS A 243 1.41 -7.84 11.57
C LYS A 243 0.12 -7.09 11.88
N PHE A 244 0.08 -6.26 12.92
CA PHE A 244 -1.10 -5.44 13.25
C PHE A 244 -1.15 -4.12 12.48
N PHE A 245 -0.09 -3.77 11.73
CA PHE A 245 -0.12 -2.62 10.84
C PHE A 245 -1.00 -2.92 9.63
N ARG A 246 -2.24 -2.41 9.64
CA ARG A 246 -3.29 -2.76 8.69
C ARG A 246 -3.18 -1.98 7.38
N MET A 247 -2.60 -0.79 7.41
CA MET A 247 -2.58 0.14 6.27
C MET A 247 -1.28 0.10 5.47
N LEU A 248 -0.19 -0.46 6.00
CA LEU A 248 1.06 -0.57 5.23
C LEU A 248 0.91 -1.37 3.93
N PRO A 249 0.15 -2.48 3.86
CA PRO A 249 -0.13 -3.14 2.58
C PRO A 249 -0.75 -2.21 1.54
N TYR A 250 -1.70 -1.38 1.96
CA TYR A 250 -2.35 -0.39 1.10
C TYR A 250 -1.33 0.62 0.55
N TYR A 251 -0.49 1.21 1.42
CA TYR A 251 0.51 2.18 0.96
C TYR A 251 1.63 1.55 0.14
N LYS A 252 2.01 0.29 0.40
CA LYS A 252 2.94 -0.45 -0.44
C LYS A 252 2.41 -0.53 -1.87
N VAL A 253 1.16 -0.95 -2.05
CA VAL A 253 0.56 -1.04 -3.39
C VAL A 253 0.43 0.33 -4.04
N ARG A 254 0.03 1.37 -3.29
CA ARG A 254 -0.03 2.75 -3.80
C ARG A 254 1.32 3.27 -4.30
N LEU A 255 2.41 2.95 -3.60
CA LEU A 255 3.77 3.30 -4.02
C LEU A 255 4.18 2.52 -5.28
N LEU A 256 3.85 1.23 -5.36
CA LEU A 256 4.11 0.42 -6.56
C LEU A 256 3.32 0.92 -7.79
N LEU A 257 2.05 1.31 -7.60
CA LEU A 257 1.24 1.97 -8.62
C LEU A 257 1.89 3.27 -9.09
N ALA A 258 2.36 4.10 -8.15
CA ALA A 258 3.04 5.35 -8.46
C ALA A 258 4.36 5.15 -9.24
N LEU A 259 5.03 4.01 -9.06
CA LEU A 259 6.20 3.61 -9.85
C LEU A 259 5.85 2.97 -11.20
N GLY A 260 4.59 2.65 -11.47
CA GLY A 260 4.17 1.92 -12.67
C GLY A 260 4.56 0.43 -12.66
N HIS A 261 4.82 -0.16 -11.50
CA HIS A 261 5.21 -1.57 -11.36
C HIS A 261 3.98 -2.52 -11.39
N TYR A 262 3.20 -2.47 -12.48
CA TYR A 262 1.89 -3.10 -12.57
C TYR A 262 1.91 -4.63 -12.33
N GLU A 263 2.92 -5.36 -12.79
CA GLU A 263 3.02 -6.81 -12.54
C GLU A 263 3.09 -7.13 -11.02
N GLN A 264 3.89 -6.37 -10.28
CA GLN A 264 3.99 -6.51 -8.82
C GLN A 264 2.70 -6.06 -8.12
N VAL A 265 2.04 -5.03 -8.64
CA VAL A 265 0.72 -4.57 -8.16
C VAL A 265 -0.32 -5.69 -8.32
N PHE A 266 -0.45 -6.27 -9.51
CA PHE A 266 -1.43 -7.32 -9.78
C PHE A 266 -1.15 -8.57 -8.95
N SER A 267 0.09 -9.03 -8.86
CA SER A 267 0.41 -10.20 -8.02
C SER A 267 0.09 -9.96 -6.54
N THR A 268 0.41 -8.78 -6.02
CA THR A 268 0.12 -8.38 -4.62
C THR A 268 -1.39 -8.27 -4.38
N LEU A 269 -2.12 -7.57 -5.25
CA LEU A 269 -3.56 -7.37 -5.10
C LEU A 269 -4.36 -8.63 -5.30
N SER A 270 -4.00 -9.48 -6.27
CA SER A 270 -4.63 -10.79 -6.49
C SER A 270 -4.49 -11.68 -5.26
N TYR A 271 -3.33 -11.70 -4.60
CA TYR A 271 -3.16 -12.41 -3.33
C TYR A 271 -4.11 -11.88 -2.24
N TYR A 272 -4.20 -10.56 -2.06
CA TYR A 272 -5.11 -9.98 -1.06
C TYR A 272 -6.58 -10.17 -1.41
N ALA A 273 -6.97 -10.10 -2.67
CA ALA A 273 -8.36 -10.27 -3.09
C ALA A 273 -8.83 -11.70 -2.86
N ARG A 274 -7.95 -12.69 -3.07
CA ARG A 274 -8.23 -14.11 -2.79
C ARG A 274 -8.31 -14.42 -1.30
N THR A 275 -7.43 -13.82 -0.49
CA THR A 275 -7.30 -14.16 0.95
C THR A 275 -8.14 -13.27 1.86
N ARG A 276 -8.45 -12.05 1.41
CA ARG A 276 -9.19 -11.01 2.14
C ARG A 276 -10.21 -10.31 1.20
N PRO A 277 -11.14 -11.05 0.58
CA PRO A 277 -12.09 -10.48 -0.39
C PRO A 277 -13.04 -9.42 0.20
N ALA A 278 -13.14 -9.31 1.53
CA ALA A 278 -13.95 -8.31 2.20
C ALA A 278 -13.25 -6.93 2.35
N ASP A 279 -11.97 -6.84 1.99
CA ASP A 279 -11.20 -5.61 2.08
C ASP A 279 -11.45 -4.75 0.84
N PHE A 280 -12.35 -3.77 0.96
CA PHE A 280 -12.76 -2.90 -0.13
C PHE A 280 -11.60 -2.22 -0.86
N TRP A 281 -10.54 -1.85 -0.12
CA TRP A 281 -9.38 -1.14 -0.66
C TRP A 281 -8.62 -1.98 -1.69
N VAL A 282 -8.68 -3.32 -1.58
CA VAL A 282 -8.03 -4.20 -2.55
C VAL A 282 -8.69 -4.05 -3.92
N TRP A 283 -10.02 -4.06 -3.93
CA TRP A 283 -10.82 -3.89 -5.14
C TRP A 283 -10.70 -2.47 -5.70
N GLU A 284 -10.69 -1.46 -4.84
CA GLU A 284 -10.45 -0.07 -5.22
C GLU A 284 -9.10 0.12 -5.94
N LEU A 285 -8.04 -0.50 -5.42
CA LEU A 285 -6.70 -0.43 -6.03
C LEU A 285 -6.58 -1.32 -7.28
N LEU A 286 -7.30 -2.44 -7.37
CA LEU A 286 -7.39 -3.22 -8.60
C LEU A 286 -8.02 -2.39 -9.73
N ALA A 287 -9.07 -1.62 -9.42
CA ALA A 287 -9.67 -0.70 -10.40
C ALA A 287 -8.70 0.40 -10.87
N GLU A 288 -7.75 0.82 -10.02
CA GLU A 288 -6.69 1.75 -10.41
C GLU A 288 -5.61 1.05 -11.27
N ALA A 289 -5.30 -0.21 -10.97
CA ALA A 289 -4.35 -1.00 -11.74
C ALA A 289 -4.83 -1.30 -13.18
N TYR A 290 -6.14 -1.47 -13.38
CA TYR A 290 -6.78 -1.67 -14.69
C TYR A 290 -7.15 -0.35 -15.40
N THR A 291 -6.36 0.70 -15.23
CA THR A 291 -6.62 2.00 -15.89
C THR A 291 -6.72 1.83 -17.41
N GLY A 292 -7.83 2.29 -17.99
CA GLY A 292 -8.11 2.19 -19.43
C GLY A 292 -8.93 0.96 -19.82
N GLU A 293 -9.24 0.05 -18.88
CA GLU A 293 -10.09 -1.11 -19.10
C GLU A 293 -11.44 -0.94 -18.36
N THR A 294 -12.31 -0.07 -18.88
CA THR A 294 -13.54 0.41 -18.21
C THR A 294 -14.38 -0.70 -17.58
N ASP A 295 -14.64 -1.80 -18.28
CA ASP A 295 -15.43 -2.92 -17.75
C ASP A 295 -14.79 -3.55 -16.51
N LYS A 296 -13.46 -3.72 -16.52
CA LYS A 296 -12.70 -4.24 -15.37
C LYS A 296 -12.72 -3.27 -14.20
N GLN A 297 -12.60 -1.97 -14.49
CA GLN A 297 -12.65 -0.91 -13.47
C GLN A 297 -14.02 -0.87 -12.79
N ILE A 298 -15.11 -0.90 -13.57
CA ILE A 298 -16.48 -0.98 -13.06
C ILE A 298 -16.67 -2.26 -12.23
N ALA A 299 -16.14 -3.39 -12.69
CA ALA A 299 -16.22 -4.66 -11.96
C ALA A 299 -15.55 -4.57 -10.58
N CYS A 300 -14.32 -4.08 -10.54
CA CYS A 300 -13.58 -3.91 -9.30
C CYS A 300 -14.24 -2.89 -8.35
N LEU A 301 -14.70 -1.74 -8.84
CA LEU A 301 -15.39 -0.75 -8.01
C LEU A 301 -16.73 -1.29 -7.47
N SER A 302 -17.46 -2.06 -8.27
CA SER A 302 -18.66 -2.78 -7.84
C SER A 302 -18.36 -3.76 -6.72
N ALA A 303 -17.29 -4.55 -6.84
CA ALA A 303 -16.84 -5.45 -5.77
C ALA A 303 -16.45 -4.69 -4.49
N ALA A 304 -15.83 -3.51 -4.63
CA ALA A 304 -15.51 -2.64 -3.49
C ALA A 304 -16.78 -2.15 -2.76
N LEU A 305 -17.82 -1.72 -3.50
CA LEU A 305 -19.09 -1.25 -2.94
C LEU A 305 -19.94 -2.35 -2.31
N LEU A 306 -19.72 -3.61 -2.69
CA LEU A 306 -20.32 -4.77 -2.03
C LEU A 306 -19.63 -5.17 -0.71
N CYS A 307 -18.48 -4.58 -0.39
CA CYS A 307 -17.78 -4.82 0.87
C CYS A 307 -18.39 -3.99 2.02
N LYS A 308 -18.05 -4.35 3.26
CA LYS A 308 -18.38 -3.52 4.43
C LYS A 308 -17.41 -2.33 4.51
N VAL A 309 -17.85 -1.19 4.00
CA VAL A 309 -17.06 0.06 3.95
C VAL A 309 -17.55 1.06 4.99
N LYS A 310 -16.64 1.81 5.60
CA LYS A 310 -17.03 2.95 6.45
C LYS A 310 -17.64 4.06 5.59
N LEU A 311 -18.64 4.77 6.11
CA LEU A 311 -19.39 5.77 5.33
C LEU A 311 -18.48 6.82 4.68
N ASP A 312 -17.45 7.29 5.39
CA ASP A 312 -16.49 8.30 4.91
C ASP A 312 -15.61 7.81 3.76
N LYS A 313 -15.51 6.48 3.56
CA LYS A 313 -14.75 5.87 2.45
C LYS A 313 -15.62 5.51 1.25
N LEU A 314 -16.95 5.61 1.37
CA LEU A 314 -17.85 5.30 0.26
C LEU A 314 -17.82 6.37 -0.83
N ILE A 315 -17.75 7.66 -0.45
CA ILE A 315 -17.86 8.77 -1.40
C ILE A 315 -16.81 8.67 -2.51
N PRO A 316 -15.49 8.55 -2.23
CA PRO A 316 -14.49 8.47 -3.29
C PRO A 316 -14.65 7.27 -4.22
N ILE A 317 -15.15 6.13 -3.72
CA ILE A 317 -15.39 4.93 -4.53
C ILE A 317 -16.58 5.16 -5.45
N ARG A 318 -17.65 5.78 -4.94
CA ARG A 318 -18.84 6.11 -5.73
C ARG A 318 -18.52 7.15 -6.79
N GLU A 319 -17.77 8.21 -6.47
CA GLU A 319 -17.35 9.23 -7.44
C GLU A 319 -16.58 8.62 -8.61
N ARG A 320 -15.61 7.74 -8.31
CA ARG A 320 -14.87 6.99 -9.34
C ARG A 320 -15.79 6.12 -10.17
N LEU A 321 -16.73 5.39 -9.55
CA LEU A 321 -17.68 4.57 -10.29
C LEU A 321 -18.59 5.43 -11.16
N THR A 322 -19.14 6.54 -10.65
CA THR A 322 -19.96 7.48 -11.41
C THR A 322 -19.23 7.98 -12.66
N THR A 323 -17.95 8.34 -12.52
CA THR A 323 -17.13 8.77 -13.66
C THR A 323 -17.09 7.70 -14.74
N MET A 324 -16.80 6.43 -14.37
CA MET A 324 -16.77 5.31 -15.31
C MET A 324 -18.15 5.01 -15.92
N LEU A 325 -19.23 5.18 -15.16
CA LEU A 325 -20.60 4.96 -15.64
C LEU A 325 -21.02 6.01 -16.67
N ILE A 326 -20.67 7.28 -16.44
CA ILE A 326 -20.94 8.37 -17.38
C ILE A 326 -20.20 8.11 -18.70
N GLU A 327 -18.90 7.79 -18.62
CA GLU A 327 -18.07 7.49 -19.79
C GLU A 327 -18.60 6.29 -20.60
N ALA A 328 -19.16 5.29 -19.91
CA ALA A 328 -19.75 4.10 -20.53
C ALA A 328 -21.24 4.27 -20.93
N GLY A 329 -21.84 5.44 -20.71
CA GLY A 329 -23.23 5.73 -21.06
C GLY A 329 -24.30 5.11 -20.15
N PHE A 330 -23.92 4.58 -18.97
CA PHE A 330 -24.83 4.05 -17.95
C PHE A 330 -25.41 5.19 -17.09
N TYR A 331 -26.18 6.07 -17.72
CA TYR A 331 -26.61 7.33 -17.12
C TYR A 331 -27.58 7.17 -15.94
N ASP A 332 -28.47 6.18 -15.96
CA ASP A 332 -29.40 5.92 -14.85
C ASP A 332 -28.64 5.45 -13.60
N GLU A 333 -27.69 4.53 -13.78
CA GLU A 333 -26.80 4.07 -12.72
C GLU A 333 -25.96 5.23 -12.18
N ALA A 334 -25.37 6.06 -13.07
CA ALA A 334 -24.58 7.22 -12.67
C ALA A 334 -25.39 8.23 -11.84
N LYS A 335 -26.61 8.57 -12.29
CA LYS A 335 -27.51 9.46 -11.55
C LYS A 335 -27.89 8.88 -10.19
N THR A 336 -28.06 7.56 -10.11
CA THR A 336 -28.34 6.85 -8.86
C THR A 336 -27.14 6.92 -7.89
N GLU A 337 -25.90 6.81 -8.38
CA GLU A 337 -24.71 7.04 -7.55
C GLU A 337 -24.63 8.46 -6.99
N ILE A 338 -24.90 9.46 -7.83
CA ILE A 338 -24.93 10.88 -7.43
C ILE A 338 -25.96 11.09 -6.32
N ALA A 339 -27.17 10.57 -6.48
CA ALA A 339 -28.22 10.67 -5.46
C ALA A 339 -27.78 10.03 -4.12
N MET A 340 -27.06 8.90 -4.16
CA MET A 340 -26.52 8.26 -2.96
C MET A 340 -25.40 9.09 -2.31
N ILE A 341 -24.52 9.71 -3.09
CA ILE A 341 -23.48 10.61 -2.57
C ILE A 341 -24.12 11.82 -1.87
N LEU A 342 -25.08 12.48 -2.53
CA LEU A 342 -25.80 13.63 -1.98
C LEU A 342 -26.53 13.27 -0.68
N LYS A 343 -27.21 12.12 -0.65
CA LYS A 343 -27.86 11.61 0.56
C LYS A 343 -26.88 11.41 1.72
N LEU A 344 -25.72 10.80 1.45
CA LEU A 344 -24.68 10.61 2.46
C LEU A 344 -24.14 11.94 2.98
N CYS A 345 -23.83 12.88 2.08
CA CYS A 345 -23.31 14.19 2.47
C CYS A 345 -24.31 14.96 3.33
N PHE A 346 -25.58 15.01 2.90
CA PHE A 346 -26.63 15.69 3.65
C PHE A 346 -26.86 15.08 5.05
N GLN A 347 -26.99 13.74 5.13
CA GLN A 347 -27.25 13.05 6.40
C GLN A 347 -26.12 13.21 7.41
N ASN A 348 -24.87 13.35 6.94
CA ASN A 348 -23.70 13.46 7.79
C ASN A 348 -23.17 14.89 7.92
N LYS A 349 -23.85 15.88 7.31
CA LYS A 349 -23.41 17.30 7.25
C LYS A 349 -21.99 17.44 6.67
N TRP A 350 -21.68 16.65 5.65
CA TRP A 350 -20.42 16.76 4.91
C TRP A 350 -20.58 17.71 3.74
N GLU A 351 -19.49 18.36 3.36
CA GLU A 351 -19.43 19.17 2.15
C GLU A 351 -19.67 18.29 0.91
N ILE A 352 -20.40 18.85 -0.05
CA ILE A 352 -20.68 18.17 -1.32
C ILE A 352 -19.46 18.38 -2.23
N PRO A 353 -18.88 17.31 -2.78
CA PRO A 353 -17.78 17.40 -3.73
C PRO A 353 -18.17 18.18 -4.99
N GLN A 354 -17.29 19.08 -5.46
CA GLN A 354 -17.60 20.02 -6.54
C GLN A 354 -18.08 19.33 -7.83
N HIS A 355 -17.39 18.28 -8.27
CA HIS A 355 -17.72 17.55 -9.49
C HIS A 355 -19.10 16.85 -9.42
N VAL A 356 -19.58 16.51 -8.22
CA VAL A 356 -20.94 15.96 -8.03
C VAL A 356 -21.99 17.03 -8.35
N THR A 357 -21.71 18.29 -8.01
CA THR A 357 -22.55 19.43 -8.39
C THR A 357 -22.49 19.66 -9.89
N GLU A 358 -21.30 19.63 -10.50
CA GLU A 358 -21.09 19.85 -11.94
C GLU A 358 -21.86 18.82 -12.80
N TRP A 359 -21.84 17.53 -12.41
CA TRP A 359 -22.64 16.50 -13.11
C TRP A 359 -24.15 16.77 -13.08
N GLY A 360 -24.65 17.49 -12.08
CA GLY A 360 -26.06 17.86 -11.97
C GLY A 360 -26.53 18.81 -13.08
N ASP A 361 -25.61 19.53 -13.71
CA ASP A 361 -25.91 20.53 -14.75
C ASP A 361 -25.92 19.94 -16.17
N ASP A 362 -25.37 18.73 -16.34
CA ASP A 362 -25.27 18.07 -17.64
C ASP A 362 -26.62 17.64 -18.23
N SER A 363 -26.68 17.58 -19.57
CA SER A 363 -27.90 17.23 -20.30
C SER A 363 -28.39 15.80 -20.04
N TRP A 364 -27.48 14.84 -19.92
CA TRP A 364 -27.79 13.43 -19.62
C TRP A 364 -28.45 13.29 -18.24
N TYR A 365 -28.04 14.10 -17.26
CA TYR A 365 -28.53 14.02 -15.89
C TYR A 365 -30.03 14.31 -15.81
N ARG A 366 -30.53 15.24 -16.64
CA ARG A 366 -31.96 15.59 -16.69
C ARG A 366 -32.84 14.46 -17.24
N GLN A 367 -32.30 13.65 -18.16
CA GLN A 367 -33.03 12.58 -18.82
C GLN A 367 -32.97 11.26 -18.05
N ALA A 368 -31.87 11.01 -17.34
CA ALA A 368 -31.67 9.78 -16.60
C ALA A 368 -32.65 9.59 -15.43
N LEU A 369 -32.98 8.34 -15.15
CA LEU A 369 -33.88 7.94 -14.07
C LEU A 369 -33.10 7.53 -12.82
N VAL A 370 -33.57 7.99 -11.66
CA VAL A 370 -32.99 7.60 -10.37
C VAL A 370 -33.65 6.31 -9.90
N LYS A 371 -32.83 5.30 -9.57
CA LYS A 371 -33.28 4.04 -8.96
C LYS A 371 -33.14 4.13 -7.44
N GLU A 372 -33.67 3.14 -6.71
CA GLU A 372 -33.50 3.06 -5.25
C GLU A 372 -32.01 2.86 -4.87
N ASN A 373 -31.31 2.01 -5.63
CA ASN A 373 -29.89 1.71 -5.49
C ASN A 373 -29.37 1.00 -6.76
N ASN A 374 -28.05 0.79 -6.82
CA ASN A 374 -27.37 0.06 -7.89
C ASN A 374 -26.95 -1.38 -7.48
N LEU A 375 -27.54 -1.98 -6.45
CA LEU A 375 -27.10 -3.27 -5.91
C LEU A 375 -27.14 -4.39 -6.96
N SER A 376 -28.19 -4.44 -7.77
CA SER A 376 -28.34 -5.41 -8.86
C SER A 376 -27.19 -5.30 -9.88
N MET A 377 -26.81 -4.07 -10.22
CA MET A 377 -25.67 -3.81 -11.11
C MET A 377 -24.36 -4.27 -10.47
N TYR A 378 -24.09 -3.93 -9.20
CA TYR A 378 -22.85 -4.38 -8.58
C TYR A 378 -22.75 -5.91 -8.53
N GLN A 379 -23.88 -6.57 -8.27
CA GLN A 379 -23.96 -8.03 -8.23
C GLN A 379 -23.74 -8.68 -9.61
N SER A 380 -24.18 -8.05 -10.70
CA SER A 380 -23.93 -8.57 -12.05
C SER A 380 -22.46 -8.45 -12.48
N TYR A 381 -21.76 -7.43 -11.99
CA TYR A 381 -20.33 -7.22 -12.26
C TYR A 381 -19.38 -7.99 -11.34
N ARG A 382 -19.85 -8.40 -10.16
CA ARG A 382 -19.03 -9.12 -9.16
C ARG A 382 -18.33 -10.37 -9.72
N PRO A 383 -18.97 -11.27 -10.49
CA PRO A 383 -18.29 -12.44 -11.05
C PRO A 383 -17.10 -12.07 -11.94
N GLY A 384 -17.20 -10.98 -12.70
CA GLY A 384 -16.09 -10.45 -13.51
C GLY A 384 -14.91 -10.07 -12.63
N ALA A 385 -15.14 -9.30 -11.56
CA ALA A 385 -14.08 -8.91 -10.62
C ALA A 385 -13.43 -10.12 -9.93
N GLU A 386 -14.23 -11.11 -9.55
CA GLU A 386 -13.73 -12.36 -8.94
C GLU A 386 -12.94 -13.22 -9.94
N GLU A 387 -13.14 -13.08 -11.24
CA GLU A 387 -12.31 -13.73 -12.26
C GLU A 387 -10.95 -13.03 -12.45
N LEU A 388 -10.94 -11.70 -12.40
CA LEU A 388 -9.73 -10.88 -12.63
C LEU A 388 -8.58 -11.24 -11.68
N VAL A 389 -8.89 -11.64 -10.46
CA VAL A 389 -7.87 -12.00 -9.45
C VAL A 389 -7.17 -13.31 -9.79
N PHE A 390 -7.51 -13.99 -10.89
CA PHE A 390 -6.89 -15.22 -11.39
C PHE A 390 -6.22 -15.05 -12.76
N GLU A 391 -6.04 -13.81 -13.24
CA GLU A 391 -5.41 -13.56 -14.54
C GLU A 391 -3.96 -14.07 -14.65
N ASP A 392 -3.24 -14.17 -13.53
CA ASP A 392 -1.91 -14.78 -13.39
C ASP A 392 -1.89 -16.30 -13.65
N ILE A 393 -3.05 -16.98 -13.63
CA ILE A 393 -3.14 -18.43 -13.87
C ILE A 393 -3.49 -18.67 -15.34
N PRO A 394 -2.58 -19.21 -16.18
CA PRO A 394 -2.82 -19.30 -17.62
C PRO A 394 -4.09 -20.08 -17.96
N GLN A 395 -4.82 -19.59 -18.97
CA GLN A 395 -5.93 -20.34 -19.54
C GLN A 395 -5.43 -21.54 -20.32
N ARG A 396 -6.13 -22.66 -20.19
CA ARG A 396 -5.85 -23.91 -20.92
C ARG A 396 -7.09 -24.37 -21.64
N LYS A 397 -6.94 -24.75 -22.91
CA LYS A 397 -7.98 -25.49 -23.62
C LYS A 397 -8.00 -26.91 -23.07
N ILE A 398 -9.16 -27.35 -22.63
CA ILE A 398 -9.40 -28.69 -22.11
C ILE A 398 -10.54 -29.34 -22.89
N VAL A 399 -10.43 -30.63 -23.15
CA VAL A 399 -11.53 -31.49 -23.62
C VAL A 399 -11.97 -32.39 -22.48
N ILE A 400 -13.28 -32.63 -22.35
CA ILE A 400 -13.82 -33.53 -21.33
C ILE A 400 -13.67 -34.98 -21.76
N GLU A 401 -12.94 -35.76 -20.97
CA GLU A 401 -12.68 -37.18 -21.24
C GLU A 401 -13.74 -38.10 -20.65
N ALA A 402 -14.25 -37.77 -19.46
CA ALA A 402 -15.30 -38.55 -18.80
C ALA A 402 -16.07 -37.68 -17.80
N VAL A 403 -17.34 -38.02 -17.57
CA VAL A 403 -18.21 -37.31 -16.63
C VAL A 403 -18.82 -38.30 -15.66
N ASN A 404 -18.63 -38.06 -14.36
CA ASN A 404 -19.33 -38.73 -13.28
C ASN A 404 -20.44 -37.81 -12.76
N VAL A 405 -21.64 -37.94 -13.34
CA VAL A 405 -22.79 -37.08 -13.03
C VAL A 405 -23.21 -37.16 -11.55
N PRO A 406 -23.30 -38.35 -10.91
CA PRO A 406 -23.67 -38.43 -9.49
C PRO A 406 -22.67 -37.72 -8.56
N LYS A 407 -21.37 -37.83 -8.83
CA LYS A 407 -20.32 -37.19 -8.02
C LYS A 407 -20.01 -35.75 -8.43
N LYS A 408 -20.61 -35.27 -9.53
CA LYS A 408 -20.32 -33.97 -10.17
C LYS A 408 -18.84 -33.75 -10.48
N ILE A 409 -18.14 -34.83 -10.85
CA ILE A 409 -16.72 -34.82 -11.20
C ILE A 409 -16.60 -35.05 -12.71
N LEU A 410 -15.71 -34.32 -13.37
CA LEU A 410 -15.30 -34.60 -14.74
C LEU A 410 -13.78 -34.85 -14.79
N ASN A 411 -13.36 -35.68 -15.73
CA ASN A 411 -11.97 -35.84 -16.14
C ASN A 411 -11.74 -35.03 -17.41
N PHE A 412 -10.56 -34.43 -17.54
CA PHE A 412 -10.21 -33.62 -18.70
C PHE A 412 -8.84 -34.00 -19.25
N MET A 413 -8.63 -33.64 -20.52
CA MET A 413 -7.32 -33.58 -21.15
C MET A 413 -7.06 -32.18 -21.70
N ALA A 414 -5.94 -31.58 -21.33
CA ALA A 414 -5.54 -30.27 -21.80
C ALA A 414 -4.76 -30.34 -23.12
N SER A 415 -4.66 -29.20 -23.80
CA SER A 415 -3.89 -29.05 -25.05
C SER A 415 -2.41 -29.44 -24.92
N ASP A 416 -1.85 -29.34 -23.71
CA ASP A 416 -0.47 -29.74 -23.37
C ASP A 416 -0.35 -31.21 -22.92
N ARG A 417 -1.41 -32.02 -23.12
CA ARG A 417 -1.55 -33.43 -22.68
C ARG A 417 -1.56 -33.63 -21.16
N THR A 418 -1.67 -32.56 -20.37
CA THR A 418 -1.96 -32.69 -18.94
C THR A 418 -3.36 -33.26 -18.77
N SER A 419 -3.51 -34.29 -17.92
CA SER A 419 -4.82 -34.84 -17.57
C SER A 419 -5.09 -34.69 -16.08
N GLY A 420 -6.37 -34.65 -15.73
CA GLY A 420 -6.78 -34.51 -14.35
C GLY A 420 -8.29 -34.49 -14.21
N PHE A 421 -8.76 -34.16 -13.01
CA PHE A 421 -10.17 -34.13 -12.69
C PHE A 421 -10.51 -32.99 -11.74
N PHE A 422 -11.76 -32.52 -11.83
CA PHE A 422 -12.29 -31.52 -10.90
C PHE A 422 -13.81 -31.64 -10.76
N LYS A 423 -14.34 -31.02 -9.71
CA LYS A 423 -15.80 -30.86 -9.54
C LYS A 423 -16.30 -29.71 -10.38
N TYR A 424 -17.36 -29.93 -11.16
CA TYR A 424 -17.87 -28.94 -12.11
C TYR A 424 -19.11 -28.19 -11.60
N GLU A 425 -19.74 -28.61 -10.50
CA GLU A 425 -21.03 -28.10 -10.01
C GLU A 425 -21.07 -26.59 -9.72
N LYS A 426 -19.92 -25.98 -9.39
CA LYS A 426 -19.83 -24.53 -9.15
C LYS A 426 -19.96 -23.71 -10.45
N PHE A 427 -19.60 -24.29 -11.59
CA PHE A 427 -19.40 -23.55 -12.84
C PHE A 427 -20.31 -24.03 -13.97
N LEU A 428 -20.65 -25.32 -14.00
CA LEU A 428 -21.36 -25.95 -15.10
C LEU A 428 -22.60 -26.70 -14.57
N THR A 429 -23.72 -26.50 -15.23
CA THR A 429 -24.96 -27.27 -14.98
C THR A 429 -25.03 -28.53 -15.84
N LYS A 430 -24.51 -28.47 -17.06
CA LYS A 430 -24.46 -29.57 -18.03
C LYS A 430 -23.08 -29.66 -18.71
N VAL A 431 -22.58 -30.89 -18.83
CA VAL A 431 -21.31 -31.21 -19.47
C VAL A 431 -21.35 -32.61 -20.06
N GLU A 432 -20.79 -32.77 -21.25
CA GLU A 432 -20.75 -34.02 -22.01
C GLU A 432 -19.29 -34.35 -22.40
N VAL A 433 -19.03 -35.63 -22.68
CA VAL A 433 -17.72 -36.08 -23.18
C VAL A 433 -17.47 -35.46 -24.55
N GLY A 434 -16.26 -34.97 -24.78
CA GLY A 434 -15.89 -34.25 -26.01
C GLY A 434 -16.16 -32.75 -25.98
N ASP A 435 -16.88 -32.23 -24.98
CA ASP A 435 -17.03 -30.78 -24.80
C ASP A 435 -15.65 -30.12 -24.64
N ILE A 436 -15.43 -28.97 -25.30
CA ILE A 436 -14.22 -28.18 -25.19
C ILE A 436 -14.48 -26.95 -24.31
N PHE A 437 -13.59 -26.71 -23.36
CA PHE A 437 -13.60 -25.53 -22.52
C PHE A 437 -12.26 -24.80 -22.51
N LEU A 438 -12.31 -23.50 -22.30
CA LEU A 438 -11.16 -22.69 -21.88
C LEU A 438 -11.23 -22.52 -20.38
N ALA A 439 -10.24 -23.02 -19.65
CA ALA A 439 -10.30 -23.06 -18.18
C ALA A 439 -9.01 -22.51 -17.55
N ARG A 440 -9.15 -21.75 -16.46
CA ARG A 440 -8.06 -21.44 -15.54
C ARG A 440 -8.08 -22.47 -14.42
N ILE A 441 -7.10 -23.37 -14.44
CA ILE A 441 -7.02 -24.51 -13.51
C ILE A 441 -5.65 -24.59 -12.86
N LYS A 442 -5.60 -25.04 -11.60
CA LYS A 442 -4.35 -25.32 -10.89
C LYS A 442 -4.46 -26.62 -10.13
N GLU A 443 -3.42 -27.45 -10.24
CA GLU A 443 -3.37 -28.71 -9.52
C GLU A 443 -3.34 -28.45 -8.01
N THR A 444 -4.04 -29.30 -7.27
CA THR A 444 -4.06 -29.28 -5.80
C THR A 444 -2.93 -30.12 -5.24
N ASN A 445 -2.81 -30.18 -3.91
CA ASN A 445 -1.86 -31.09 -3.25
C ASN A 445 -2.23 -32.58 -3.44
N ILE A 446 -3.40 -32.87 -4.01
CA ILE A 446 -3.81 -34.23 -4.40
C ILE A 446 -3.47 -34.40 -5.88
N PRO A 447 -2.56 -35.31 -6.25
CA PRO A 447 -2.15 -35.52 -7.64
C PRO A 447 -3.34 -35.79 -8.57
N GLY A 448 -3.34 -35.12 -9.72
CA GLY A 448 -4.40 -35.22 -10.74
C GLY A 448 -5.68 -34.47 -10.39
N ARG A 449 -5.85 -33.94 -9.17
CA ARG A 449 -7.01 -33.13 -8.80
C ARG A 449 -6.72 -31.65 -9.03
N TYR A 450 -7.62 -30.97 -9.74
CA TYR A 450 -7.50 -29.55 -10.05
C TYR A 450 -8.56 -28.71 -9.35
N ASN A 451 -8.18 -27.50 -8.95
CA ASN A 451 -9.11 -26.41 -8.66
C ASN A 451 -9.39 -25.65 -9.96
N VAL A 452 -10.65 -25.28 -10.16
CA VAL A 452 -11.09 -24.44 -11.27
C VAL A 452 -11.38 -23.04 -10.73
N PHE A 453 -10.85 -22.03 -11.41
CA PHE A 453 -11.08 -20.62 -11.06
C PHE A 453 -12.05 -19.97 -12.03
N ASN A 454 -11.94 -20.33 -13.31
CA ASN A 454 -12.85 -19.96 -14.36
C ASN A 454 -12.92 -21.07 -15.41
N ILE A 455 -14.08 -21.25 -16.04
CA ILE A 455 -14.27 -22.16 -17.16
C ILE A 455 -15.36 -21.66 -18.11
N HIS A 456 -15.05 -21.56 -19.40
CA HIS A 456 -15.98 -21.12 -20.45
C HIS A 456 -16.04 -22.15 -21.58
N ARG A 457 -17.25 -22.50 -22.03
CA ARG A 457 -17.45 -23.46 -23.13
C ARG A 457 -17.02 -22.83 -24.46
N LEU A 458 -16.21 -23.55 -25.24
CA LEU A 458 -15.84 -23.14 -26.60
C LEU A 458 -16.78 -23.78 -27.62
N ARG A 459 -16.95 -23.10 -28.77
CA ARG A 459 -17.72 -23.62 -29.92
C ARG A 459 -16.89 -24.54 -30.83
N GLU A 460 -15.58 -24.59 -30.59
CA GLU A 460 -14.67 -25.49 -31.28
C GLU A 460 -15.12 -26.94 -31.11
N LYS A 461 -14.85 -27.76 -32.12
CA LYS A 461 -15.15 -29.21 -32.10
C LYS A 461 -13.90 -30.08 -32.14
N THR A 462 -12.72 -29.47 -32.29
CA THR A 462 -11.44 -30.16 -32.41
C THR A 462 -10.36 -29.38 -31.66
N ILE A 463 -9.33 -30.09 -31.21
CA ILE A 463 -8.10 -29.55 -30.66
C ILE A 463 -6.97 -30.31 -31.35
N PRO A 464 -6.13 -29.66 -32.18
CA PRO A 464 -5.05 -30.34 -32.89
C PRO A 464 -4.21 -31.22 -31.97
N GLY A 465 -4.06 -32.50 -32.32
CA GLY A 465 -3.28 -33.48 -31.55
C GLY A 465 -3.93 -34.02 -30.26
N ILE A 466 -5.14 -33.57 -29.91
CA ILE A 466 -5.88 -34.01 -28.72
C ILE A 466 -7.28 -34.53 -29.07
N LEU A 467 -8.04 -33.82 -29.91
CA LEU A 467 -9.41 -34.16 -30.31
C LEU A 467 -9.59 -33.86 -31.81
N GLN A 468 -9.99 -34.84 -32.60
CA GLN A 468 -10.15 -34.69 -34.05
C GLN A 468 -11.39 -35.41 -34.57
N THR A 469 -11.90 -34.94 -35.71
CA THR A 469 -12.94 -35.66 -36.45
C THR A 469 -12.33 -36.78 -37.27
N PHE A 470 -13.06 -37.86 -37.48
CA PHE A 470 -12.67 -38.96 -38.36
C PHE A 470 -13.86 -39.47 -39.17
N SER A 471 -13.56 -40.16 -40.27
CA SER A 471 -14.49 -40.99 -41.02
C SER A 471 -13.74 -42.23 -41.48
N GLY A 472 -14.28 -43.42 -41.25
CA GLY A 472 -13.60 -44.67 -41.57
C GLY A 472 -14.44 -45.91 -41.36
N GLU A 473 -13.95 -47.02 -41.88
CA GLU A 473 -14.57 -48.34 -41.76
C GLU A 473 -14.27 -48.98 -40.40
N VAL A 474 -15.29 -49.61 -39.81
CA VAL A 474 -15.19 -50.33 -38.55
C VAL A 474 -14.57 -51.72 -38.78
N ILE A 475 -13.40 -51.95 -38.18
CA ILE A 475 -12.69 -53.22 -38.17
C ILE A 475 -12.83 -53.84 -36.78
N ILE A 476 -13.53 -54.96 -36.70
CA ILE A 476 -13.67 -55.76 -35.48
C ILE A 476 -12.77 -56.99 -35.59
N PRO A 477 -11.72 -57.13 -34.76
CA PRO A 477 -10.91 -58.33 -34.72
C PRO A 477 -11.73 -59.53 -34.27
N GLU A 478 -11.44 -60.71 -34.85
CA GLU A 478 -12.17 -61.93 -34.56
C GLU A 478 -12.20 -62.26 -33.06
N GLY A 479 -13.38 -62.56 -32.54
CA GLY A 479 -13.61 -62.88 -31.12
C GLY A 479 -13.43 -61.71 -30.14
N ARG A 480 -13.23 -60.46 -30.59
CA ARG A 480 -13.04 -59.31 -29.69
C ARG A 480 -14.33 -58.48 -29.51
N PRO A 481 -14.58 -57.98 -28.28
CA PRO A 481 -15.74 -57.14 -28.01
C PRO A 481 -15.57 -55.67 -28.43
N TYR A 482 -14.35 -55.26 -28.80
CA TYR A 482 -13.97 -53.91 -29.24
C TYR A 482 -13.60 -53.89 -30.72
N GLY A 483 -13.46 -52.70 -31.31
CA GLY A 483 -13.08 -52.52 -32.71
C GLY A 483 -12.13 -51.35 -32.93
N PHE A 484 -11.86 -51.05 -34.19
CA PHE A 484 -11.06 -49.90 -34.62
C PHE A 484 -11.66 -49.26 -35.86
N ALA A 485 -11.45 -47.97 -36.06
CA ALA A 485 -11.65 -47.30 -37.35
C ALA A 485 -10.47 -46.36 -37.60
N ASN A 486 -9.79 -46.45 -38.75
CA ASN A 486 -8.54 -45.73 -39.03
C ASN A 486 -7.48 -45.87 -37.91
N SER A 487 -7.32 -47.09 -37.38
CA SER A 487 -6.46 -47.39 -36.21
C SER A 487 -6.86 -46.69 -34.89
N MET A 488 -8.02 -46.04 -34.84
CA MET A 488 -8.57 -45.42 -33.63
C MET A 488 -9.44 -46.44 -32.90
N TYR A 489 -9.23 -46.58 -31.60
CA TYR A 489 -9.86 -47.59 -30.77
C TYR A 489 -11.35 -47.28 -30.51
N ILE A 490 -12.22 -48.27 -30.76
CA ILE A 490 -13.65 -48.25 -30.45
C ILE A 490 -13.87 -49.12 -29.21
N THR A 491 -14.37 -48.52 -28.13
CA THR A 491 -14.67 -49.27 -26.90
C THR A 491 -15.84 -50.24 -27.09
N THR A 492 -15.87 -51.30 -26.28
CA THR A 492 -17.02 -52.22 -26.20
C THR A 492 -18.33 -51.47 -25.94
N ALA A 493 -18.31 -50.46 -25.05
CA ALA A 493 -19.51 -49.70 -24.71
C ALA A 493 -20.06 -48.92 -25.92
N LEU A 494 -19.21 -48.20 -26.65
CA LEU A 494 -19.63 -47.46 -27.84
C LEU A 494 -20.14 -48.41 -28.93
N ARG A 495 -19.44 -49.53 -29.14
CA ARG A 495 -19.89 -50.55 -30.09
C ARG A 495 -21.30 -51.06 -29.75
N GLN A 496 -21.58 -51.32 -28.47
CA GLN A 496 -22.88 -51.78 -28.01
C GLN A 496 -23.96 -50.70 -28.13
N ILE A 497 -23.66 -49.46 -27.73
CA ILE A 497 -24.60 -48.32 -27.79
C ILE A 497 -25.05 -48.04 -29.22
N TYR A 498 -24.13 -48.10 -30.18
CA TYR A 498 -24.42 -47.80 -31.59
C TYR A 498 -24.63 -49.07 -32.45
N ASN A 499 -24.61 -50.25 -31.85
CA ASN A 499 -24.73 -51.55 -32.51
C ASN A 499 -23.78 -51.76 -33.73
N LEU A 500 -22.54 -51.28 -33.61
CA LEU A 500 -21.58 -51.25 -34.72
C LEU A 500 -21.13 -52.66 -35.14
N GLN A 501 -21.15 -52.91 -36.45
CA GLN A 501 -20.73 -54.14 -37.12
C GLN A 501 -19.43 -53.94 -37.90
N HIS A 502 -18.77 -55.06 -38.23
CA HIS A 502 -17.59 -55.04 -39.09
C HIS A 502 -17.99 -54.57 -40.50
N GLY A 503 -17.25 -53.63 -41.07
CA GLY A 503 -17.54 -53.04 -42.39
C GLY A 503 -18.42 -51.79 -42.36
N ASP A 504 -18.99 -51.40 -41.21
CA ASP A 504 -19.77 -50.17 -41.10
C ASP A 504 -18.89 -48.94 -41.38
N ILE A 505 -19.41 -47.99 -42.16
CA ILE A 505 -18.76 -46.69 -42.35
C ILE A 505 -19.31 -45.71 -41.31
N ILE A 506 -18.44 -45.26 -40.42
CA ILE A 506 -18.80 -44.33 -39.34
C ILE A 506 -18.02 -43.02 -39.47
N SER A 507 -18.60 -41.95 -38.93
CA SER A 507 -17.91 -40.69 -38.72
C SER A 507 -18.21 -40.16 -37.32
N GLY A 508 -17.27 -39.42 -36.76
CA GLY A 508 -17.40 -38.90 -35.39
C GLY A 508 -16.14 -38.21 -34.93
N THR A 509 -15.95 -38.18 -33.61
CA THR A 509 -14.79 -37.60 -32.95
C THR A 509 -13.96 -38.65 -32.25
N ALA A 510 -12.64 -38.50 -32.31
CA ALA A 510 -11.68 -39.30 -31.58
C ALA A 510 -10.77 -38.39 -30.77
N MET A 511 -10.45 -38.83 -29.56
CA MET A 511 -9.62 -38.13 -28.61
C MET A 511 -8.39 -38.97 -28.27
N ILE A 512 -7.26 -38.32 -28.04
CA ILE A 512 -6.04 -39.00 -27.64
C ILE A 512 -6.20 -39.57 -26.23
N SER A 513 -5.70 -40.79 -26.00
CA SER A 513 -5.77 -41.47 -24.72
C SER A 513 -4.47 -42.26 -24.48
N TYR A 514 -3.98 -42.26 -23.25
CA TYR A 514 -2.76 -42.97 -22.90
C TYR A 514 -3.06 -44.42 -22.55
N ASN A 515 -2.49 -45.35 -23.32
CA ASN A 515 -2.63 -46.77 -23.07
C ASN A 515 -1.53 -47.24 -22.11
N LYS A 516 -1.88 -47.38 -20.82
CA LYS A 516 -0.93 -47.83 -19.79
C LYS A 516 -0.32 -49.21 -20.07
N LYS A 517 -1.03 -50.10 -20.76
CA LYS A 517 -0.54 -51.46 -21.04
C LYS A 517 0.56 -51.48 -22.11
N HIS A 518 0.49 -50.54 -23.05
CA HIS A 518 1.42 -50.44 -24.17
C HIS A 518 2.37 -49.24 -24.04
N GLU A 519 2.28 -48.50 -22.93
CA GLU A 519 3.04 -47.28 -22.65
C GLU A 519 3.06 -46.27 -23.82
N ALA A 520 1.95 -46.21 -24.55
CA ALA A 520 1.86 -45.47 -25.81
C ALA A 520 0.56 -44.66 -25.88
N TRP A 521 0.65 -43.52 -26.56
CA TRP A 521 -0.51 -42.72 -26.90
C TRP A 521 -1.22 -43.30 -28.12
N GLY A 522 -2.54 -43.36 -28.07
CA GLY A 522 -3.38 -43.78 -29.18
C GLY A 522 -4.66 -42.95 -29.27
N TRP A 523 -5.36 -43.05 -30.39
CA TRP A 523 -6.64 -42.40 -30.57
C TRP A 523 -7.77 -43.32 -30.12
N LYS A 524 -8.74 -42.76 -29.40
CA LYS A 524 -9.94 -43.44 -28.91
C LYS A 524 -11.17 -42.67 -29.37
N ILE A 525 -12.10 -43.37 -30.02
CA ILE A 525 -13.39 -42.81 -30.42
C ILE A 525 -14.23 -42.58 -29.16
N ILE A 526 -14.90 -41.43 -29.08
CA ILE A 526 -15.66 -40.97 -27.91
C ILE A 526 -17.14 -40.77 -28.22
#